data_AF-A0A3B9BPM4-F1
#
_entry.id   AF-A0A3B9BPM4-F1
#
_cell.length_a   1.000
_cell.length_b   1.000
_cell.length_c   1.000
_cell.angle_alpha   90.00
_cell.angle_beta   90.00
_cell.angle_gamma   90.00
#
_symmetry.space_group_name_H-M   'P 1'
#
loop_
_entity.id
_entity.type
_entity.pdbx_description
1 polymer ?
#
loop_
_entity_poly.entity_id
_entity_poly.type
_entity_poly.pdbx_seq_one_letter_code
_entity_poly.pdbx_strand_id
1 'polypeptide(L)'
;MIKYIGLRKLGGLLHSGQVLAPASKPWITDLSMLCPFEGLKPGNIPEFEADPNWENWSLTDSPEDPSKRLKWHVFERDGSHYHVADRMLMTRVSWKDLDEVGYVSGKHLVIDGRQFRCRLLTGGDTPCKDPYHGATQRNEWDIFVGGAVLNAPKPERADHRSPLRPDHLRSAHNRSWNWFGAVSWTAEPVASRADGRVCRGYHGPTYFYVNTVDHRHEDIGWRPLLEEEL
;
A
#
# COMPACT_ATOMS: atom_id res chain seq x y z
N MET A 1 20.24 8.42 -9.11
CA MET A 1 19.00 8.53 -9.92
C MET A 1 18.15 7.30 -9.61
N ILE A 2 16.82 7.42 -9.53
CA ILE A 2 15.96 6.25 -9.28
C ILE A 2 15.60 5.58 -10.61
N LYS A 3 15.79 4.27 -10.71
CA LYS A 3 15.47 3.47 -11.89
C LYS A 3 14.36 2.48 -11.57
N TYR A 4 13.36 2.38 -12.44
CA TYR A 4 12.37 1.30 -12.35
C TYR A 4 12.93 0.03 -13.00
N ILE A 5 12.94 -1.07 -12.23
CA ILE A 5 13.47 -2.37 -12.65
C ILE A 5 12.37 -3.26 -13.22
N GLY A 6 11.16 -3.21 -12.64
CA GLY A 6 10.03 -4.03 -13.07
C GLY A 6 9.27 -4.67 -11.92
N LEU A 7 8.29 -5.51 -12.26
CA LEU A 7 7.53 -6.29 -11.30
C LEU A 7 8.27 -7.59 -10.94
N ARG A 8 8.38 -7.91 -9.66
CA ARG A 8 8.93 -9.19 -9.16
C ARG A 8 7.95 -9.86 -8.21
N LYS A 9 8.02 -11.19 -8.14
CA LYS A 9 7.31 -11.99 -7.13
C LYS A 9 8.32 -12.42 -6.06
N LEU A 10 7.99 -12.18 -4.80
CA LEU A 10 8.89 -12.45 -3.67
C LEU A 10 8.05 -12.60 -2.40
N GLY A 11 8.33 -13.62 -1.60
CA GLY A 11 7.69 -13.85 -0.30
C GLY A 11 6.20 -14.18 -0.37
N GLY A 12 5.63 -14.49 0.78
CA GLY A 12 4.20 -14.73 0.99
C GLY A 12 3.65 -13.95 2.19
N LEU A 13 2.32 -13.86 2.29
CA LEU A 13 1.64 -13.46 3.51
C LEU A 13 1.08 -14.71 4.19
N LEU A 14 1.50 -14.95 5.43
CA LEU A 14 1.02 -16.03 6.27
C LEU A 14 -0.04 -15.50 7.24
N HIS A 15 -1.13 -16.24 7.42
CA HIS A 15 -2.10 -16.04 8.49
C HIS A 15 -2.38 -17.39 9.16
N SER A 16 -2.15 -17.50 10.47
CA SER A 16 -2.40 -18.70 11.28
C SER A 16 -1.83 -19.99 10.66
N GLY A 17 -0.59 -19.93 10.17
CA GLY A 17 0.09 -21.06 9.53
C GLY A 17 -0.31 -21.33 8.07
N GLN A 18 -1.25 -20.58 7.51
CA GLN A 18 -1.68 -20.72 6.12
C GLN A 18 -1.17 -19.56 5.26
N VAL A 19 -0.54 -19.88 4.13
CA VAL A 19 -0.15 -18.87 3.13
C VAL A 19 -1.38 -18.42 2.35
N LEU A 20 -1.67 -17.12 2.40
CA LEU A 20 -2.76 -16.47 1.70
C LEU A 20 -2.33 -16.09 0.28
N ALA A 21 -3.25 -16.25 -0.68
CA ALA A 21 -3.05 -15.70 -2.02
C ALA A 21 -3.22 -14.16 -1.98
N PRO A 22 -2.45 -13.40 -2.78
CA PRO A 22 -2.69 -11.97 -2.92
C PRO A 22 -4.13 -11.68 -3.35
N ALA A 23 -4.80 -10.77 -2.64
CA ALA A 23 -6.20 -10.44 -2.88
C ALA A 23 -6.45 -10.04 -4.34
N SER A 24 -7.33 -10.75 -5.04
CA SER A 24 -7.67 -10.48 -6.44
C SER A 24 -8.53 -9.22 -6.64
N LYS A 25 -9.23 -8.81 -5.57
CA LYS A 25 -10.02 -7.59 -5.45
C LYS A 25 -9.57 -6.84 -4.18
N PRO A 26 -8.39 -6.19 -4.22
CA PRO A 26 -7.71 -5.65 -3.03
C PRO A 26 -8.30 -4.31 -2.56
N TRP A 27 -9.62 -4.26 -2.40
CA TRP A 27 -10.39 -3.12 -1.88
C TRP A 27 -11.37 -3.62 -0.81
N ILE A 28 -12.16 -2.70 -0.25
CA ILE A 28 -13.15 -2.94 0.80
C ILE A 28 -13.98 -4.21 0.57
N THR A 29 -14.08 -5.03 1.61
CA THR A 29 -14.84 -6.30 1.69
C THR A 29 -16.33 -6.07 1.96
N ASP A 30 -16.69 -5.03 2.73
CA ASP A 30 -18.08 -4.67 3.05
C ASP A 30 -18.48 -3.36 2.38
N LEU A 31 -19.26 -3.46 1.30
CA LEU A 31 -19.74 -2.30 0.54
C LEU A 31 -21.04 -1.70 1.09
N SER A 32 -21.54 -2.17 2.23
CA SER A 32 -22.76 -1.62 2.85
C SER A 32 -22.54 -0.22 3.42
N MET A 33 -21.34 0.04 3.93
CA MET A 33 -20.93 1.33 4.50
C MET A 33 -20.38 2.28 3.43
N LEU A 34 -19.67 1.75 2.44
CA LEU A 34 -18.97 2.52 1.43
C LEU A 34 -18.93 1.78 0.09
N CYS A 35 -19.64 2.30 -0.91
CA CYS A 35 -19.68 1.73 -2.24
C CYS A 35 -19.26 2.78 -3.30
N PRO A 36 -18.05 2.66 -3.88
CA PRO A 36 -17.55 3.61 -4.89
C PRO A 36 -18.47 3.86 -6.09
N PHE A 37 -19.21 2.82 -6.54
CA PHE A 37 -20.23 2.93 -7.59
C PHE A 37 -21.17 1.72 -7.56
N GLU A 38 -22.38 1.91 -8.07
CA GLU A 38 -23.39 0.84 -8.17
C GLU A 38 -22.89 -0.34 -9.04
N GLY A 39 -23.01 -1.55 -8.50
CA GLY A 39 -22.60 -2.78 -9.18
C GLY A 39 -21.15 -3.21 -8.90
N LEU A 40 -20.37 -2.45 -8.14
CA LEU A 40 -19.09 -2.94 -7.62
C LEU A 40 -19.32 -4.18 -6.74
N LYS A 41 -18.46 -5.19 -6.90
CA LYS A 41 -18.49 -6.39 -6.05
C LYS A 41 -17.57 -6.20 -4.84
N PRO A 42 -17.95 -6.75 -3.67
CA PRO A 42 -17.08 -6.84 -2.50
C PRO A 42 -15.66 -7.26 -2.84
N GLY A 43 -14.69 -6.63 -2.19
CA GLY A 43 -13.29 -7.02 -2.24
C GLY A 43 -13.02 -8.33 -1.52
N ASN A 44 -11.75 -8.71 -1.44
CA ASN A 44 -11.30 -9.89 -0.70
C ASN A 44 -9.92 -9.68 -0.08
N ILE A 45 -9.59 -8.44 0.26
CA ILE A 45 -8.39 -8.13 1.02
C ILE A 45 -8.52 -8.71 2.44
N PRO A 46 -7.48 -9.35 2.99
CA PRO A 46 -7.49 -9.79 4.39
C PRO A 46 -7.72 -8.62 5.34
N GLU A 47 -8.43 -8.87 6.44
CA GLU A 47 -8.76 -7.86 7.44
C GLU A 47 -8.07 -8.19 8.76
N PHE A 48 -7.22 -7.30 9.26
CA PHE A 48 -6.52 -7.51 10.51
C PHE A 48 -7.47 -7.53 11.72
N GLU A 49 -8.51 -6.70 11.70
CA GLU A 49 -9.52 -6.64 12.78
C GLU A 49 -10.23 -7.98 13.06
N ALA A 50 -10.31 -8.89 12.08
CA ALA A 50 -10.90 -10.22 12.28
C ALA A 50 -10.03 -11.14 13.17
N ASP A 51 -8.72 -10.90 13.24
CA ASP A 51 -7.77 -11.61 14.08
C ASP A 51 -6.61 -10.67 14.45
N PRO A 52 -6.82 -9.73 15.39
CA PRO A 52 -5.91 -8.63 15.66
C PRO A 52 -4.75 -9.03 16.56
N ASN A 53 -4.24 -10.26 16.40
CA ASN A 53 -3.02 -10.74 17.02
C ASN A 53 -1.93 -10.82 15.95
N TRP A 54 -0.94 -9.92 16.01
CA TRP A 54 0.17 -9.92 15.06
C TRP A 54 1.01 -11.21 15.04
N GLU A 55 0.99 -12.02 16.11
CA GLU A 55 1.66 -13.33 16.12
C GLU A 55 1.07 -14.30 15.09
N ASN A 56 -0.19 -14.10 14.70
CA ASN A 56 -0.85 -14.91 13.68
C ASN A 56 -0.52 -14.46 12.27
N TRP A 57 0.19 -13.34 12.07
CA TRP A 57 0.47 -12.80 10.74
C TRP A 57 1.96 -12.58 10.52
N SER A 58 2.47 -13.01 9.37
CA SER A 58 3.88 -12.77 9.02
C SER A 58 4.11 -12.70 7.52
N LEU A 59 5.15 -11.97 7.14
CA LEU A 59 5.78 -12.15 5.83
C LEU A 59 6.70 -13.37 5.92
N THR A 60 6.68 -14.20 4.88
CA THR A 60 7.44 -15.46 4.81
C THR A 60 8.24 -15.54 3.52
N ASP A 61 9.11 -16.54 3.42
CA ASP A 61 9.80 -16.95 2.19
C ASP A 61 8.82 -17.20 1.05
N SER A 62 9.31 -17.14 -0.18
CA SER A 62 8.49 -17.36 -1.37
C SER A 62 7.83 -18.74 -1.31
N PRO A 63 6.49 -18.84 -1.22
CA PRO A 63 5.81 -20.13 -1.24
C PRO A 63 6.11 -20.90 -2.53
N GLU A 64 6.08 -22.22 -2.45
CA GLU A 64 6.24 -23.11 -3.62
C GLU A 64 5.24 -22.76 -4.71
N ASP A 65 3.97 -22.57 -4.35
CA ASP A 65 2.90 -22.12 -5.24
C ASP A 65 3.13 -20.65 -5.69
N PRO A 66 3.47 -20.41 -6.97
CA PRO A 66 3.76 -19.07 -7.48
C PRO A 66 2.55 -18.14 -7.54
N SER A 67 1.33 -18.67 -7.37
CA SER A 67 0.10 -17.88 -7.29
C SER A 67 -0.06 -17.18 -5.94
N LYS A 68 0.60 -17.70 -4.90
CA LYS A 68 0.57 -17.17 -3.52
C LYS A 68 1.69 -16.18 -3.22
N ARG A 69 2.61 -15.96 -4.16
CA ARG A 69 3.72 -15.02 -3.99
C ARG A 69 3.25 -13.58 -4.09
N LEU A 70 3.70 -12.73 -3.17
CA LEU A 70 3.44 -11.30 -3.18
C LEU A 70 4.13 -10.65 -4.39
N LYS A 71 3.54 -9.56 -4.88
CA LYS A 71 4.00 -8.84 -6.08
C LYS A 71 4.53 -7.46 -5.69
N TRP A 72 5.69 -7.13 -6.23
CA TRP A 72 6.45 -5.95 -5.87
C TRP A 72 6.93 -5.21 -7.11
N HIS A 73 6.67 -3.91 -7.18
CA HIS A 73 7.37 -3.02 -8.09
C HIS A 73 8.75 -2.72 -7.53
N VAL A 74 9.78 -3.03 -8.31
CA VAL A 74 11.17 -2.90 -7.88
C VAL A 74 11.80 -1.66 -8.48
N PHE A 75 12.44 -0.88 -7.62
CA PHE A 75 13.20 0.30 -7.98
C PHE A 75 14.63 0.13 -7.47
N GLU A 76 15.58 0.73 -8.18
CA GLU A 76 16.98 0.79 -7.79
C GLU A 76 17.36 2.25 -7.55
N ARG A 77 18.06 2.50 -6.45
CA ARG A 77 18.64 3.80 -6.13
C ARG A 77 19.97 3.57 -5.44
N ASP A 78 21.03 4.12 -6.05
CA ASP A 78 22.38 4.18 -5.47
C ASP A 78 22.91 2.79 -5.05
N GLY A 79 22.55 1.74 -5.81
CA GLY A 79 22.92 0.34 -5.57
C GLY A 79 21.93 -0.47 -4.72
N SER A 80 21.02 0.20 -3.99
CA SER A 80 20.00 -0.45 -3.16
C SER A 80 18.70 -0.69 -3.94
N HIS A 81 18.00 -1.80 -3.63
CA HIS A 81 16.69 -2.10 -4.20
C HIS A 81 15.55 -1.80 -3.22
N TYR A 82 14.50 -1.19 -3.76
CA TYR A 82 13.26 -0.87 -3.07
C TYR A 82 12.12 -1.64 -3.72
N HIS A 83 11.49 -2.53 -2.97
CA HIS A 83 10.38 -3.35 -3.40
C HIS A 83 9.09 -2.77 -2.81
N VAL A 84 8.26 -2.13 -3.64
CA VAL A 84 6.97 -1.58 -3.21
C VAL A 84 5.86 -2.55 -3.54
N ALA A 85 5.05 -2.95 -2.56
CA ALA A 85 3.94 -3.87 -2.81
C ALA A 85 2.96 -3.27 -3.83
N ASP A 86 2.53 -4.09 -4.79
CA ASP A 86 1.63 -3.67 -5.88
C ASP A 86 0.19 -3.40 -5.38
N ARG A 87 -0.13 -3.79 -4.14
CA ARG A 87 -1.41 -3.61 -3.46
C ARG A 87 -1.23 -3.56 -1.95
N MET A 88 -2.28 -3.19 -1.23
CA MET A 88 -2.34 -3.42 0.21
C MET A 88 -2.39 -4.93 0.51
N LEU A 89 -1.70 -5.37 1.55
CA LEU A 89 -1.69 -6.77 1.99
C LEU A 89 -2.85 -7.09 2.94
N MET A 90 -3.35 -6.09 3.66
CA MET A 90 -4.49 -6.17 4.56
C MET A 90 -5.12 -4.80 4.79
N THR A 91 -6.40 -4.76 5.20
CA THR A 91 -7.13 -3.58 5.68
C THR A 91 -7.55 -3.75 7.14
N ARG A 92 -8.28 -2.76 7.67
CA ARG A 92 -8.74 -2.74 9.08
C ARG A 92 -7.59 -2.96 10.06
N VAL A 93 -6.46 -2.35 9.73
CA VAL A 93 -5.27 -2.28 10.57
C VAL A 93 -4.99 -0.81 10.82
N SER A 94 -4.78 -0.43 12.08
CA SER A 94 -4.47 0.96 12.41
C SER A 94 -2.99 1.25 12.18
N TRP A 95 -2.64 2.53 12.11
CA TRP A 95 -1.23 2.93 12.07
C TRP A 95 -0.52 2.48 13.35
N LYS A 96 -1.19 2.59 14.49
CA LYS A 96 -0.67 2.16 15.80
C LYS A 96 -0.37 0.66 15.84
N ASP A 97 -1.27 -0.18 15.29
CA ASP A 97 -1.03 -1.63 15.20
C ASP A 97 0.26 -1.93 14.41
N LEU A 98 0.55 -1.18 13.35
CA LEU A 98 1.76 -1.34 12.55
C LEU A 98 3.01 -0.83 13.29
N ASP A 99 2.89 0.28 14.02
CA ASP A 99 3.98 0.89 14.78
C ASP A 99 4.45 -0.01 15.91
N GLU A 100 3.51 -0.59 16.67
CA GLU A 100 3.77 -1.48 17.81
C GLU A 100 4.62 -2.71 17.43
N VAL A 101 4.54 -3.17 16.18
CA VAL A 101 5.36 -4.29 15.68
C VAL A 101 6.52 -3.87 14.78
N GLY A 102 6.76 -2.56 14.66
CA GLY A 102 7.91 -1.96 13.99
C GLY A 102 7.75 -1.73 12.48
N TYR A 103 6.58 -1.99 11.89
CA TYR A 103 6.37 -1.83 10.43
C TYR A 103 6.23 -0.37 9.97
N VAL A 104 6.09 0.60 10.87
CA VAL A 104 6.14 2.02 10.49
C VAL A 104 7.58 2.43 10.18
N SER A 105 8.48 2.27 11.15
CA SER A 105 9.86 2.76 11.08
C SER A 105 10.81 1.80 10.37
N GLY A 106 10.55 0.49 10.45
CA GLY A 106 11.36 -0.55 9.83
C GLY A 106 11.52 -1.77 10.72
N LYS A 107 10.94 -2.89 10.27
CA LYS A 107 11.16 -4.22 10.83
C LYS A 107 12.13 -5.00 9.95
N HIS A 108 13.21 -5.48 10.55
CA HIS A 108 14.15 -6.37 9.84
C HIS A 108 13.50 -7.72 9.60
N LEU A 109 13.68 -8.24 8.40
CA LEU A 109 13.19 -9.55 8.01
C LEU A 109 14.10 -10.19 6.97
N VAL A 110 14.01 -11.51 6.88
CA VAL A 110 14.71 -12.30 5.87
C VAL A 110 13.66 -12.97 4.99
N ILE A 111 13.78 -12.79 3.67
CA ILE A 111 12.93 -13.47 2.68
C ILE A 111 13.85 -14.05 1.62
N ASP A 112 13.73 -15.34 1.36
CA ASP A 112 14.55 -16.12 0.42
C ASP A 112 16.05 -15.92 0.70
N GLY A 113 16.43 -15.86 1.98
CA GLY A 113 17.81 -15.65 2.44
C GLY A 113 18.37 -14.23 2.25
N ARG A 114 17.57 -13.27 1.77
CA ARG A 114 17.96 -11.85 1.61
C ARG A 114 17.42 -11.03 2.78
N GLN A 115 18.24 -10.10 3.28
CA GLN A 115 17.88 -9.21 4.38
C GLN A 115 17.13 -7.98 3.85
N PHE A 116 16.06 -7.60 4.55
CA PHE A 116 15.28 -6.42 4.23
C PHE A 116 14.86 -5.68 5.48
N ARG A 117 14.73 -4.36 5.33
CA ARG A 117 13.94 -3.52 6.22
C ARG A 117 12.55 -3.31 5.63
N CYS A 118 11.53 -3.86 6.28
CA CYS A 118 10.13 -3.69 5.90
C CYS A 118 9.50 -2.52 6.66
N ARG A 119 8.98 -1.54 5.92
CA ARG A 119 8.42 -0.32 6.49
C ARG A 119 7.26 0.24 5.67
N LEU A 120 6.63 1.30 6.18
CA LEU A 120 5.77 2.15 5.38
C LEU A 120 6.57 3.05 4.42
N LEU A 121 5.92 3.44 3.33
CA LEU A 121 6.40 4.51 2.48
C LEU A 121 6.24 5.86 3.18
N THR A 122 7.14 6.78 2.89
CA THR A 122 6.91 8.20 3.12
C THR A 122 5.80 8.72 2.22
N GLY A 123 4.84 9.45 2.78
CA GLY A 123 3.67 10.04 2.12
C GLY A 123 3.64 11.56 2.11
N GLY A 124 4.58 12.21 2.79
CA GLY A 124 4.56 13.65 3.08
C GLY A 124 3.58 14.01 4.19
N ASP A 125 3.77 15.16 4.84
CA ASP A 125 3.00 15.60 6.02
C ASP A 125 1.92 16.66 5.71
N THR A 126 1.97 17.25 4.52
CA THR A 126 1.19 18.43 4.15
C THR A 126 0.66 18.27 2.72
N PRO A 127 -0.66 18.30 2.50
CA PRO A 127 -1.22 18.08 1.18
C PRO A 127 -0.97 19.26 0.24
N CYS A 128 -0.96 18.99 -1.07
CA CYS A 128 -1.14 20.02 -2.08
C CYS A 128 -2.52 20.71 -1.94
N LYS A 129 -2.68 21.89 -2.54
CA LYS A 129 -3.97 22.60 -2.57
C LYS A 129 -5.07 21.72 -3.18
N ASP A 130 -6.32 22.01 -2.80
CA ASP A 130 -7.52 21.37 -3.33
C ASP A 130 -7.53 21.35 -4.88
N PRO A 131 -7.75 20.19 -5.52
CA PRO A 131 -8.03 18.87 -4.95
C PRO A 131 -6.74 18.22 -4.48
N TYR A 132 -6.69 17.76 -3.21
CA TYR A 132 -5.53 17.22 -2.49
C TYR A 132 -4.74 16.13 -3.25
N HIS A 133 -3.99 16.53 -4.27
CA HIS A 133 -3.30 15.70 -5.23
C HIS A 133 -1.80 15.79 -4.95
N GLY A 134 -1.27 14.80 -4.24
CA GLY A 134 0.11 14.84 -3.80
C GLY A 134 0.29 15.51 -2.44
N ALA A 135 1.52 15.43 -1.95
CA ALA A 135 2.00 16.27 -0.88
C ALA A 135 2.86 17.41 -1.44
N THR A 136 2.98 18.49 -0.67
CA THR A 136 3.85 19.63 -1.03
C THR A 136 5.33 19.27 -1.00
N GLN A 137 5.72 18.37 -0.10
CA GLN A 137 7.08 17.88 0.05
C GLN A 137 7.30 16.59 -0.73
N ARG A 138 8.54 16.41 -1.20
CA ARG A 138 8.97 15.18 -1.87
C ARG A 138 8.88 13.99 -0.91
N ASN A 139 8.25 12.91 -1.35
CA ASN A 139 8.01 11.69 -0.58
C ASN A 139 8.05 10.46 -1.49
N GLU A 140 8.20 9.26 -0.92
CA GLU A 140 8.32 8.00 -1.65
C GLU A 140 7.02 7.59 -2.35
N TRP A 141 5.85 7.87 -1.76
CA TRP A 141 4.57 7.56 -2.39
C TRP A 141 4.43 8.24 -3.75
N ASP A 142 4.62 9.55 -3.80
CA ASP A 142 4.52 10.33 -5.04
C ASP A 142 5.62 9.94 -6.04
N ILE A 143 6.80 9.53 -5.55
CA ILE A 143 7.90 9.05 -6.40
C ILE A 143 7.54 7.71 -7.05
N PHE A 144 7.18 6.72 -6.25
CA PHE A 144 7.01 5.34 -6.69
C PHE A 144 5.60 5.08 -7.22
N VAL A 145 4.59 5.22 -6.37
CA VAL A 145 3.19 4.94 -6.70
C VAL A 145 2.60 6.06 -7.54
N GLY A 146 2.99 7.32 -7.29
CA GLY A 146 2.56 8.47 -8.09
C GLY A 146 3.16 8.55 -9.50
N GLY A 147 4.12 7.68 -9.83
CA GLY A 147 4.65 7.56 -11.20
C GLY A 147 5.69 8.62 -11.59
N ALA A 148 6.40 9.22 -10.63
CA ALA A 148 7.45 10.20 -10.95
C ALA A 148 8.72 9.57 -11.56
N VAL A 149 8.95 8.27 -11.35
CA VAL A 149 10.10 7.55 -11.91
C VAL A 149 9.89 7.27 -13.41
N LEU A 150 10.92 7.49 -14.21
CA LEU A 150 10.90 7.19 -15.64
C LEU A 150 10.68 5.69 -15.88
N ASN A 151 9.85 5.35 -16.87
CA ASN A 151 9.46 3.97 -17.24
C ASN A 151 8.67 3.18 -16.18
N ALA A 152 8.42 3.74 -15.00
CA ALA A 152 7.44 3.18 -14.08
C ALA A 152 6.01 3.39 -14.62
N PRO A 153 5.01 2.59 -14.17
CA PRO A 153 3.61 2.87 -14.47
C PRO A 153 3.27 4.31 -14.07
N LYS A 154 2.65 5.06 -14.99
CA LYS A 154 2.27 6.46 -14.78
C LYS A 154 0.76 6.61 -14.74
N PRO A 155 0.24 7.46 -13.85
CA PRO A 155 -1.17 7.78 -13.86
C PRO A 155 -1.51 8.68 -15.05
N GLU A 156 -2.69 8.49 -15.60
CA GLU A 156 -3.28 9.40 -16.58
C GLU A 156 -4.16 10.43 -15.87
N ARG A 157 -4.47 11.53 -16.54
CA ARG A 157 -5.40 12.54 -16.01
C ARG A 157 -6.76 11.94 -15.61
N ALA A 158 -7.19 10.87 -16.28
CA ALA A 158 -8.42 10.17 -15.97
C ALA A 158 -8.40 9.48 -14.60
N ASP A 159 -7.22 9.06 -14.11
CA ASP A 159 -7.07 8.38 -12.81
C ASP A 159 -7.39 9.27 -11.60
N HIS A 160 -7.44 10.58 -11.79
CA HIS A 160 -7.69 11.58 -10.75
C HIS A 160 -9.12 12.14 -10.79
N ARG A 161 -10.01 11.61 -11.64
CA ARG A 161 -11.36 12.14 -11.78
C ARG A 161 -12.24 11.69 -10.61
N SER A 162 -13.06 12.61 -10.10
CA SER A 162 -14.11 12.31 -9.12
C SER A 162 -15.50 12.40 -9.77
N PRO A 163 -16.47 11.54 -9.41
CA PRO A 163 -16.36 10.41 -8.48
C PRO A 163 -15.63 9.20 -9.07
N LEU A 164 -15.34 8.19 -8.23
CA LEU A 164 -14.85 6.89 -8.67
C LEU A 164 -15.85 6.21 -9.61
N ARG A 165 -15.32 5.45 -10.58
CA ARG A 165 -16.06 4.87 -11.71
C ARG A 165 -15.40 3.58 -12.17
N PRO A 166 -16.11 2.71 -12.91
CA PRO A 166 -15.54 1.47 -13.45
C PRO A 166 -14.27 1.67 -14.30
N ASP A 167 -14.08 2.82 -14.94
CA ASP A 167 -12.88 3.11 -15.73
C ASP A 167 -11.62 3.27 -14.87
N HIS A 168 -11.73 3.80 -13.65
CA HIS A 168 -10.62 3.86 -12.70
C HIS A 168 -10.16 2.45 -12.32
N LEU A 169 -11.11 1.55 -12.04
CA LEU A 169 -10.81 0.16 -11.72
C LEU A 169 -10.04 -0.54 -12.86
N ARG A 170 -10.40 -0.23 -14.12
CA ARG A 170 -9.79 -0.81 -15.33
C ARG A 170 -8.55 -0.08 -15.83
N SER A 171 -8.18 1.05 -15.24
CA SER A 171 -7.09 1.87 -15.76
C SER A 171 -5.75 1.12 -15.72
N ALA A 172 -4.84 1.46 -16.63
CA ALA A 172 -3.52 0.82 -16.68
C ALA A 172 -2.75 1.04 -15.36
N HIS A 173 -2.86 2.23 -14.78
CA HIS A 173 -2.21 2.56 -13.53
C HIS A 173 -2.80 1.79 -12.34
N ASN A 174 -4.13 1.73 -12.22
CA ASN A 174 -4.77 0.95 -11.14
C ASN A 174 -4.53 -0.55 -11.27
N ARG A 175 -4.49 -1.12 -12.48
CA ARG A 175 -4.13 -2.53 -12.66
C ARG A 175 -2.71 -2.85 -12.20
N SER A 176 -1.83 -1.85 -12.17
CA SER A 176 -0.47 -2.00 -11.66
C SER A 176 -0.43 -1.83 -10.14
N TRP A 177 -1.10 -0.80 -9.60
CA TRP A 177 -0.90 -0.35 -8.23
C TRP A 177 -2.07 -0.56 -7.27
N ASN A 178 -3.23 -1.00 -7.75
CA ASN A 178 -4.39 -1.35 -6.92
C ASN A 178 -4.72 -0.30 -5.84
N TRP A 179 -4.82 0.97 -6.23
CA TRP A 179 -5.15 2.09 -5.33
C TRP A 179 -6.66 2.38 -5.28
N PHE A 180 -7.43 1.83 -6.21
CA PHE A 180 -8.89 2.03 -6.28
C PHE A 180 -9.58 1.52 -5.01
N GLY A 181 -10.37 2.37 -4.35
CA GLY A 181 -11.14 1.99 -3.16
C GLY A 181 -10.28 1.47 -2.01
N ALA A 182 -9.02 1.86 -1.98
CA ALA A 182 -7.95 1.32 -1.15
C ALA A 182 -7.02 2.45 -0.70
N VAL A 183 -6.99 2.73 0.61
CA VAL A 183 -6.20 3.79 1.23
C VAL A 183 -5.03 3.15 1.99
N SER A 184 -3.78 3.47 1.64
CA SER A 184 -2.62 2.93 2.36
C SER A 184 -2.09 3.91 3.39
N TRP A 185 -1.78 3.43 4.60
CA TRP A 185 -1.03 4.22 5.59
C TRP A 185 0.36 4.62 5.08
N THR A 186 0.83 5.79 5.49
CA THR A 186 2.22 6.24 5.29
C THR A 186 2.92 6.51 6.62
N ALA A 187 4.25 6.68 6.57
CA ALA A 187 5.08 6.75 7.78
C ALA A 187 4.85 8.03 8.61
N GLU A 188 4.57 9.16 7.97
CA GLU A 188 4.63 10.47 8.61
C GLU A 188 3.33 10.87 9.33
N PRO A 189 3.46 11.62 10.44
CA PRO A 189 2.36 12.41 10.99
C PRO A 189 2.05 13.62 10.10
N VAL A 190 0.87 14.20 10.30
CA VAL A 190 0.55 15.53 9.78
C VAL A 190 1.02 16.59 10.78
N ALA A 191 1.75 17.60 10.30
CA ALA A 191 2.36 18.62 11.17
C ALA A 191 1.34 19.36 12.06
N SER A 192 0.09 19.53 11.60
CA SER A 192 -0.97 20.24 12.32
C SER A 192 -1.82 19.37 13.24
N ARG A 193 -1.60 18.05 13.30
CA ARG A 193 -2.46 17.11 14.05
C ARG A 193 -1.63 15.97 14.66
N ALA A 194 -1.52 15.93 15.98
CA ALA A 194 -0.68 14.96 16.70
C ALA A 194 -1.08 13.49 16.44
N ASP A 195 -2.38 13.23 16.40
CA ASP A 195 -2.99 11.93 16.14
C ASP A 195 -3.31 11.70 14.66
N GLY A 196 -2.93 12.62 13.77
CA GLY A 196 -3.17 12.53 12.34
C GLY A 196 -2.06 11.77 11.63
N ARG A 197 -2.41 10.78 10.82
CA ARG A 197 -1.50 10.09 9.90
C ARG A 197 -1.99 10.24 8.49
N VAL A 198 -1.02 10.40 7.61
CA VAL A 198 -1.29 10.51 6.19
C VAL A 198 -1.59 9.13 5.64
N CYS A 199 -2.56 9.12 4.73
CA CYS A 199 -2.89 7.97 3.95
C CYS A 199 -3.04 8.38 2.49
N ARG A 200 -2.74 7.46 1.58
CA ARG A 200 -2.70 7.74 0.14
C ARG A 200 -3.45 6.70 -0.68
N GLY A 201 -4.08 7.11 -1.77
CA GLY A 201 -4.88 6.21 -2.64
C GLY A 201 -6.39 6.49 -2.61
N TYR A 202 -7.21 5.49 -2.87
CA TYR A 202 -8.69 5.55 -2.92
C TYR A 202 -9.28 6.33 -4.09
N HIS A 203 -9.34 7.67 -4.02
CA HIS A 203 -9.94 8.52 -5.06
C HIS A 203 -9.04 8.72 -6.29
N GLY A 204 -7.76 8.40 -6.15
CA GLY A 204 -6.76 8.54 -7.19
C GLY A 204 -5.39 8.10 -6.67
N PRO A 205 -4.41 7.90 -7.56
CA PRO A 205 -3.12 7.34 -7.20
C PRO A 205 -2.29 8.23 -6.28
N THR A 206 -2.51 9.54 -6.30
CA THR A 206 -1.83 10.52 -5.42
C THR A 206 -2.79 11.23 -4.48
N TYR A 207 -4.03 10.77 -4.34
CA TYR A 207 -4.96 11.39 -3.39
C TYR A 207 -4.36 11.35 -1.98
N PHE A 208 -4.49 12.47 -1.27
CA PHE A 208 -4.00 12.65 0.08
C PHE A 208 -5.18 12.69 1.03
N TYR A 209 -5.13 11.81 2.01
CA TYR A 209 -6.14 11.68 3.06
C TYR A 209 -5.45 11.69 4.42
N VAL A 210 -6.19 12.05 5.46
CA VAL A 210 -5.69 12.03 6.84
C VAL A 210 -6.67 11.27 7.68
N ASN A 211 -6.15 10.36 8.50
CA ASN A 211 -6.95 9.66 9.47
C ASN A 211 -6.28 9.57 10.84
N THR A 212 -7.06 9.22 11.85
CA THR A 212 -6.60 9.06 13.22
C THR A 212 -5.78 7.77 13.38
N VAL A 213 -4.64 7.85 14.08
CA VAL A 213 -3.64 6.77 14.25
C VAL A 213 -4.16 5.40 14.71
N ASP A 214 -5.22 5.36 15.50
CA ASP A 214 -5.69 4.20 16.26
C ASP A 214 -6.94 3.54 15.66
N HIS A 215 -7.48 4.08 14.56
CA HIS A 215 -8.69 3.55 13.94
C HIS A 215 -8.38 2.49 12.87
N ARG A 216 -9.13 1.38 12.91
CA ARG A 216 -9.10 0.29 11.93
C ARG A 216 -10.23 0.45 10.92
N HIS A 217 -10.08 1.36 9.97
CA HIS A 217 -11.11 1.58 8.94
C HIS A 217 -11.15 0.46 7.89
N GLU A 218 -12.33 0.28 7.30
CA GLU A 218 -12.64 -0.71 6.28
C GLU A 218 -11.80 -0.56 5.00
N ASP A 219 -11.43 0.67 4.66
CA ASP A 219 -10.75 1.04 3.42
C ASP A 219 -9.29 1.41 3.59
N ILE A 220 -8.82 1.49 4.85
CA ILE A 220 -7.44 1.83 5.19
C ILE A 220 -6.65 0.59 5.58
N GLY A 221 -5.42 0.48 5.07
CA GLY A 221 -4.61 -0.70 5.28
C GLY A 221 -3.12 -0.54 5.08
N TRP A 222 -2.46 -1.70 5.07
CA TRP A 222 -1.01 -1.82 5.04
C TRP A 222 -0.50 -2.13 3.63
N ARG A 223 0.27 -1.22 3.05
CA ARG A 223 1.10 -1.44 1.86
C ARG A 223 2.57 -1.30 2.26
N PRO A 224 3.32 -2.40 2.40
CA PRO A 224 4.73 -2.33 2.77
C PRO A 224 5.62 -1.95 1.59
N LEU A 225 6.79 -1.43 1.96
CA LEU A 225 7.99 -1.35 1.16
C LEU A 225 9.07 -2.21 1.83
N LEU A 226 9.78 -3.02 1.04
CA LEU A 226 11.02 -3.69 1.47
C LEU A 226 12.21 -2.95 0.91
N GLU A 227 13.12 -2.53 1.77
CA GLU A 227 14.42 -2.00 1.41
C GLU A 227 15.45 -3.10 1.58
N GLU A 228 16.08 -3.53 0.48
CA GLU A 228 17.12 -4.56 0.53
C GLU A 228 18.36 -4.03 1.22
N GLU A 229 18.84 -4.78 2.21
CA GLU A 229 20.06 -4.48 2.95
C GLU A 229 21.23 -5.17 2.26
N LEU A 230 22.30 -4.41 2.02
CA LEU A 230 23.53 -4.88 1.35
C LEU A 230 24.56 -5.40 2.34
#